data_AF-A0A966TD00-F1
#
_entry.id   AF-A0A966TD00-F1
#
_cell.length_a   1.000
_cell.length_b   1.000
_cell.length_c   1.000
_cell.angle_alpha   90.00
_cell.angle_beta   90.00
_cell.angle_gamma   90.00
#
_symmetry.space_group_name_H-M   'P 1'
#
loop_
_entity.id
_entity.type
_entity.pdbx_description
1 polymer ?
#
loop_
_entity_poly.entity_id
_entity_poly.type
_entity_poly.pdbx_seq_one_letter_code
_entity_poly.pdbx_strand_id
1 'polypeptide(L)'
;MRRRPAETARHLVALSRRSTLAIFRQPALVGPSLIFPLFFAALGSSAFSRAISLPGFPQVDSYLQFTLAGTVTQGVLFGSVTGAAALATDIQDGFFDRLL
;
A
#
# COMPACT_ATOMS: atom_id res chain seq x y z
N MET A 1 21.19 16.03 -27.15
CA MET A 1 20.04 15.09 -27.22
C MET A 1 18.89 15.64 -26.36
N ARG A 2 17.95 16.40 -26.95
CA ARG A 2 16.88 17.09 -26.21
C ARG A 2 15.66 16.16 -26.16
N ARG A 3 15.62 15.20 -25.22
CA ARG A 3 14.47 14.29 -25.09
C ARG A 3 13.21 15.11 -24.83
N ARG A 4 12.16 14.87 -25.61
CA ARG A 4 10.90 15.61 -25.45
C ARG A 4 10.26 15.16 -24.13
N PRO A 5 9.82 16.08 -23.25
CA PRO A 5 9.27 15.72 -21.93
C PRO A 5 8.08 14.75 -22.03
N ALA A 6 7.33 14.80 -23.14
CA ALA A 6 6.25 13.87 -23.44
C ALA A 6 6.70 12.41 -23.63
N GLU A 7 7.89 12.17 -24.18
CA GLU A 7 8.42 10.80 -24.39
C GLU A 7 8.86 10.19 -23.07
N THR A 8 9.55 10.96 -22.23
CA THR A 8 9.92 10.54 -20.87
C THR A 8 8.69 10.22 -20.03
N ALA A 9 7.65 11.06 -20.09
CA ALA A 9 6.40 10.81 -19.39
C ALA A 9 5.72 9.51 -19.85
N ARG A 10 5.69 9.23 -21.15
CA ARG A 10 5.15 7.96 -21.68
C ARG A 10 5.92 6.74 -21.17
N HIS A 11 7.25 6.82 -21.12
CA HIS A 11 8.08 5.71 -20.61
C HIS A 11 7.85 5.47 -19.11
N LEU A 12 7.79 6.54 -18.32
CA LEU A 12 7.47 6.46 -16.89
C LEU A 12 6.11 5.79 -16.66
N VAL A 13 5.07 6.26 -17.36
CA VAL A 13 3.72 5.69 -17.23
C VAL A 13 3.68 4.22 -17.67
N ALA A 14 4.35 3.86 -18.77
CA ALA A 14 4.41 2.47 -19.24
C ALA A 14 5.10 1.56 -18.22
N LEU A 15 6.22 2.00 -17.63
CA LEU A 15 6.96 1.23 -16.64
C LEU A 15 6.20 1.11 -15.32
N SER A 16 5.61 2.21 -14.82
CA SER A 16 4.74 2.19 -13.63
C SER A 16 3.57 1.24 -13.83
N ARG A 17 2.90 1.29 -14.98
CA ARG A 17 1.78 0.39 -15.29
C ARG A 17 2.21 -1.08 -15.30
N ARG A 18 3.38 -1.40 -15.89
CA ARG A 18 3.94 -2.76 -15.86
C ARG A 18 4.16 -3.22 -14.42
N SER A 19 4.87 -2.42 -13.63
CA SER A 19 5.23 -2.75 -12.24
C SER A 19 3.98 -2.98 -11.38
N THR A 20 3.01 -2.06 -11.45
CA THR A 20 1.74 -2.19 -10.71
C THR A 20 0.98 -3.45 -11.12
N LEU A 21 0.83 -3.71 -12.42
CA LEU A 21 0.13 -4.91 -12.91
C LEU A 21 0.85 -6.21 -12.52
N ALA A 22 2.18 -6.23 -12.44
CA ALA A 22 2.94 -7.41 -12.03
C ALA A 22 2.61 -7.83 -10.59
N ILE A 23 2.40 -6.86 -9.70
CA ILE A 23 1.97 -7.09 -8.32
C ILE A 23 0.49 -7.52 -8.29
N PHE A 24 -0.39 -6.80 -8.99
CA PHE A 24 -1.83 -7.13 -9.02
C PHE A 24 -2.16 -8.50 -9.60
N ARG A 25 -1.34 -9.02 -10.51
CA ARG A 25 -1.50 -10.37 -11.09
C ARG A 25 -1.11 -11.50 -10.14
N GLN A 26 -0.60 -11.18 -8.96
CA GLN A 26 -0.23 -12.14 -7.92
C GLN A 26 -1.11 -11.91 -6.69
N PRO A 27 -2.33 -12.48 -6.65
CA PRO A 27 -3.29 -12.24 -5.56
C PRO A 27 -2.70 -12.55 -4.19
N ALA A 28 -1.78 -13.52 -4.11
CA ALA A 28 -1.08 -13.87 -2.88
C ALA A 28 -0.24 -12.72 -2.29
N LEU A 29 0.20 -11.74 -3.11
CA LEU A 29 0.94 -10.56 -2.64
C LEU A 29 0.01 -9.43 -2.17
N VAL A 30 -1.18 -9.32 -2.78
CA VAL A 30 -2.13 -8.22 -2.51
C VAL A 30 -3.15 -8.60 -1.41
N GLY A 31 -3.56 -9.86 -1.35
CA GLY A 31 -4.56 -10.34 -0.39
C GLY A 31 -4.16 -10.06 1.06
N PRO A 32 -3.01 -10.57 1.54
CA PRO A 32 -2.57 -10.36 2.92
C PRO A 32 -2.38 -8.88 3.28
N SER A 33 -1.84 -8.08 2.36
CA SER A 33 -1.57 -6.66 2.59
C SER A 33 -2.84 -5.81 2.73
N LEU A 34 -3.98 -6.29 2.22
CA LEU A 34 -5.30 -5.66 2.42
C LEU A 34 -6.07 -6.28 3.58
N ILE A 35 -6.05 -7.61 3.72
CA ILE A 35 -6.84 -8.34 4.71
C ILE A 35 -6.33 -8.06 6.12
N PHE A 36 -5.01 -8.09 6.34
CA PHE A 36 -4.47 -7.95 7.70
C PHE A 36 -4.76 -6.58 8.33
N PRO A 37 -4.54 -5.42 7.66
CA PRO A 37 -4.89 -4.13 8.24
C PRO A 37 -6.38 -4.04 8.61
N LEU A 38 -7.27 -4.52 7.74
CA LEU A 38 -8.72 -4.50 7.99
C LEU A 38 -9.11 -5.41 9.15
N PHE A 39 -8.49 -6.59 9.24
CA PHE A 39 -8.68 -7.52 10.36
C PHE A 39 -8.28 -6.87 11.68
N PHE A 40 -7.08 -6.27 11.75
CA PHE A 40 -6.61 -5.59 12.96
C PHE A 40 -7.44 -4.34 13.28
N ALA A 41 -7.98 -3.64 12.28
CA ALA A 41 -8.90 -2.53 12.49
C ALA A 41 -10.21 -2.99 13.14
N ALA A 42 -10.81 -4.06 12.64
CA ALA A 42 -12.03 -4.64 13.19
C ALA A 42 -11.80 -5.21 14.60
N LEU A 43 -10.69 -5.93 14.79
CA LEU A 43 -10.28 -6.45 16.09
C LEU A 43 -10.04 -5.32 17.09
N GLY A 44 -9.27 -4.30 16.72
CA GLY A 44 -8.99 -3.14 17.58
C GLY A 44 -10.27 -2.36 17.91
N SER A 45 -11.12 -2.11 16.90
CA SER A 45 -12.38 -1.40 17.11
C SER A 45 -13.34 -2.15 18.04
N SER A 46 -13.38 -3.48 17.98
CA SER A 46 -14.24 -4.27 18.86
C SER A 46 -13.66 -4.36 20.27
N ALA A 47 -12.36 -4.62 20.40
CA ALA A 47 -11.65 -4.70 21.68
C ALA A 47 -11.72 -3.38 22.48
N PHE A 48 -11.65 -2.24 21.80
CA PHE A 48 -11.69 -0.91 22.41
C PHE A 48 -13.04 -0.21 22.25
N SER A 49 -14.12 -0.93 21.94
CA SER A 49 -15.47 -0.35 21.74
C SER A 49 -15.94 0.49 22.94
N ARG A 50 -15.61 0.10 24.17
CA ARG A 50 -15.96 0.85 25.39
C ARG A 50 -15.11 2.12 25.60
N ALA A 51 -14.00 2.26 24.89
CA ALA A 51 -13.09 3.39 25.05
C ALA A 51 -13.73 4.72 24.66
N ILE A 52 -14.68 4.69 23.71
CA ILE A 52 -15.39 5.88 23.22
C ILE A 52 -16.29 6.53 24.29
N SER A 53 -16.57 5.81 25.37
CA SER A 53 -17.40 6.31 26.49
C SER A 53 -16.58 6.89 27.64
N LEU A 54 -15.24 6.96 27.51
CA LEU A 54 -14.40 7.55 28.55
C LEU A 54 -14.59 9.08 28.60
N PRO A 55 -14.58 9.69 29.80
CA PRO A 55 -14.53 11.14 29.94
C PRO A 55 -13.34 11.73 29.19
N GLY A 56 -13.59 12.70 28.32
CA GLY A 56 -12.56 13.38 27.51
C GLY A 56 -12.21 12.67 26.19
N PHE A 57 -12.78 11.50 25.89
CA PHE A 57 -12.64 10.91 24.56
C PHE A 57 -13.53 11.66 23.54
N PRO A 58 -13.07 11.86 22.29
CA PRO A 58 -13.89 12.50 21.26
C PRO A 58 -15.23 11.79 21.04
N GLN A 59 -16.29 12.55 20.74
CA GLN A 59 -17.58 11.97 20.38
C GLN A 59 -17.50 11.31 19.00
N VAL A 60 -17.50 9.99 19.00
CA VAL A 60 -17.42 9.13 17.81
C VAL A 60 -18.36 7.94 17.96
N ASP A 61 -18.88 7.43 16.84
CA ASP A 61 -19.79 6.27 16.86
C ASP A 61 -19.04 4.95 17.09
N SER A 62 -17.74 4.92 16.79
CA SER A 62 -16.91 3.73 16.87
C SER A 62 -15.45 4.08 17.07
N TYR A 63 -14.73 3.24 17.82
CA TYR A 63 -13.28 3.34 17.97
C TYR A 63 -12.54 3.22 16.62
N LEU A 64 -13.18 2.65 15.59
CA LEU A 64 -12.66 2.64 14.23
C LEU A 64 -12.36 4.06 13.71
N GLN A 65 -13.16 5.07 14.04
CA GLN A 65 -12.93 6.45 13.59
C GLN A 65 -11.60 7.01 14.13
N PHE A 66 -11.15 6.52 15.28
CA PHE A 66 -9.85 6.86 15.86
C PHE A 66 -8.70 6.08 15.21
N THR A 67 -8.89 4.78 14.92
CA THR A 67 -7.81 3.92 14.40
C THR A 67 -7.66 3.93 12.88
N LEU A 68 -8.63 4.47 12.14
CA LEU A 68 -8.70 4.42 10.68
C LEU A 68 -7.42 4.91 10.00
N ALA A 69 -6.87 6.04 10.45
CA ALA A 69 -5.63 6.58 9.91
C ALA A 69 -4.45 5.60 10.09
N GLY A 70 -4.37 4.95 11.25
CA GLY A 70 -3.38 3.92 11.54
C GLY A 70 -3.55 2.69 10.64
N THR A 71 -4.79 2.23 10.45
CA THR A 71 -5.12 1.12 9.54
C THR A 71 -4.71 1.41 8.10
N VAL A 72 -5.03 2.60 7.58
CA VAL A 72 -4.64 3.00 6.22
C VAL A 72 -3.12 3.06 6.09
N THR A 73 -2.44 3.66 7.08
CA THR A 73 -0.97 3.73 7.12
C THR A 73 -0.36 2.33 7.09
N GLN A 74 -0.89 1.40 7.88
CA GLN A 74 -0.43 0.01 7.91
C GLN A 74 -0.59 -0.68 6.55
N GLY A 75 -1.71 -0.49 5.86
CA GLY A 75 -1.92 -1.03 4.51
C GLY A 75 -0.92 -0.48 3.50
N VAL A 76 -0.65 0.84 3.55
CA VAL A 76 0.38 1.48 2.70
C VAL A 76 1.77 0.90 2.98
N LEU A 77 2.12 0.66 4.25
CA LEU A 77 3.40 0.07 4.63
C LEU A 77 3.56 -1.34 4.06
N PHE A 78 2.55 -2.20 4.20
CA PHE A 78 2.61 -3.55 3.63
C PHE A 78 2.76 -3.52 2.09
N GLY A 79 1.95 -2.71 1.40
CA GLY A 79 2.06 -2.57 -0.06
C GLY A 79 3.42 -2.03 -0.50
N SER A 80 3.99 -1.10 0.25
CA SER A 80 5.31 -0.51 -0.02
C SER A 80 6.44 -1.53 0.10
N VAL A 81 6.40 -2.39 1.13
CA VAL A 81 7.39 -3.48 1.30
C VAL A 81 7.31 -4.46 0.14
N THR A 82 6.11 -4.86 -0.28
CA THR A 82 5.91 -5.73 -1.45
C THR A 82 6.43 -5.08 -2.73
N GLY A 83 6.12 -3.80 -2.96
CA GLY A 83 6.61 -3.05 -4.12
C GLY A 83 8.13 -2.89 -4.14
N ALA A 84 8.75 -2.64 -2.98
CA ALA A 84 10.20 -2.55 -2.85
C ALA A 84 10.88 -3.89 -3.14
N ALA A 85 10.31 -5.00 -2.66
CA ALA A 85 10.82 -6.33 -2.98
C ALA A 85 10.72 -6.64 -4.48
N ALA A 86 9.59 -6.33 -5.12
CA ALA A 86 9.43 -6.51 -6.56
C ALA A 86 10.41 -5.66 -7.37
N LEU A 87 10.68 -4.43 -6.93
CA LEU A 87 11.68 -3.56 -7.53
C LEU A 87 13.09 -4.14 -7.39
N ALA A 88 13.43 -4.69 -6.22
CA ALA A 88 14.71 -5.36 -6.00
C ALA A 88 14.87 -6.58 -6.92
N THR A 89 13.80 -7.36 -7.14
CA THR A 89 13.80 -8.47 -8.10
C THR A 89 14.02 -7.98 -9.54
N ASP A 90 13.34 -6.91 -9.98
CA ASP A 90 13.57 -6.32 -11.30
C ASP A 90 15.06 -5.91 -11.49
N ILE A 91 15.72 -5.41 -10.44
CA ILE A 91 17.16 -5.10 -10.48
C ILE A 91 17.99 -6.40 -10.58
N GLN A 92 17.70 -7.40 -9.74
CA GLN A 92 18.42 -8.67 -9.72
C GLN A 92 18.32 -9.46 -11.03
N ASP A 93 17.16 -9.42 -11.69
CA ASP A 93 16.91 -10.11 -12.97
C ASP A 93 17.51 -9.39 -14.18
N GLY A 94 18.17 -8.23 -13.96
CA GLY A 94 18.78 -7.40 -15.00
C GLY A 94 17.75 -6.70 -15.89
N PHE A 95 16.52 -6.48 -15.42
CA PHE A 95 15.50 -5.76 -16.20
C PHE A 95 15.97 -4.34 -16.54
N PHE A 96 16.57 -3.64 -15.57
CA PHE A 96 17.10 -2.29 -15.77
C PHE A 96 18.25 -2.25 -16.77
N ASP A 97 19.14 -3.24 -16.75
CA ASP A 97 20.28 -3.32 -17.68
C ASP A 97 19.83 -3.44 -19.14
N ARG A 98 18.68 -4.08 -19.40
CA ARG A 98 18.10 -4.21 -20.75
C ARG A 98 17.45 -2.92 -21.26
N LEU A 99 17.30 -1.89 -20.41
CA LEU A 99 16.72 -0.59 -20.77
C LEU A 99 17.76 0.49 -21.08
N LEU A 100 19.05 0.22 -20.81
CA LEU A 100 20.19 1.10 -21.09
C LEU A 100 20.67 0.96 -22.54
#